data_AF-A0AB74J2V8-F1
#
_entry.id   AF-A0AB74J2V8-F1
#
_cell.length_a   1.000
_cell.length_b   1.000
_cell.length_c   1.000
_cell.angle_alpha   90.00
_cell.angle_beta   90.00
_cell.angle_gamma   90.00
#
_symmetry.space_group_name_H-M   'P 1'
#
loop_
_entity.id
_entity.type
_entity.pdbx_description
1 polymer ?
#
loop_
_entity_poly.entity_id
_entity_poly.type
_entity_poly.pdbx_seq_one_letter_code
_entity_poly.pdbx_strand_id
1 'polypeptide(L)'
;MHRWISTSHLVLVAGHVVTNMAKPPTDPRLQRCLTRLEHLFASWEECNGKPDNHRKDDTEALFEDAYILPTKIFSLERKEQDIKNKLAKLEEVLESITARMNEVDLDEPQYNDLHQAREMKLEDKSGKSEEVVESIQARMDRFLLDDLYPLYQERDAGFEEHERLSEEHLSVLAEMAKSKETSDKAMETNMEILEERHELEWFGRILDHIEPS
;
A
#
# COMPACT_ATOMS: atom_id res chain seq x y z
N MET A 1 -43.34 15.19 49.35
CA MET A 1 -43.16 16.64 49.64
C MET A 1 -43.06 16.84 51.14
N HIS A 2 -41.87 16.98 51.71
CA HIS A 2 -41.70 17.59 53.02
C HIS A 2 -40.47 18.50 53.00
N ARG A 3 -40.77 19.80 53.07
CA ARG A 3 -39.85 20.92 53.25
C ARG A 3 -39.19 20.83 54.63
N TRP A 4 -37.90 21.05 54.70
CA TRP A 4 -37.24 21.53 55.92
C TRP A 4 -36.67 22.92 55.63
N ILE A 5 -37.29 23.91 56.26
CA ILE A 5 -36.82 25.29 56.33
C ILE A 5 -36.05 25.42 57.64
N SER A 6 -34.78 25.84 57.48
CA SER A 6 -34.08 26.85 58.28
C SER A 6 -34.30 26.88 59.79
N THR A 7 -33.24 26.55 60.53
CA THR A 7 -32.81 27.40 61.64
C THR A 7 -31.29 27.47 61.70
N SER A 8 -30.77 28.61 61.25
CA SER A 8 -29.48 29.16 61.66
C SER A 8 -29.38 29.18 63.18
N HIS A 9 -28.29 28.65 63.73
CA HIS A 9 -27.73 29.16 64.98
C HIS A 9 -26.26 29.45 64.75
N LEU A 10 -26.00 30.74 64.53
CA LEU A 10 -24.75 31.40 64.80
C LEU A 10 -24.33 31.11 66.24
N VAL A 11 -23.13 30.56 66.41
CA VAL A 11 -22.30 30.85 67.59
C VAL A 11 -21.04 31.54 67.07
N LEU A 12 -21.01 32.84 67.29
CA LEU A 12 -19.90 33.74 67.05
C LEU A 12 -18.96 33.61 68.26
N VAL A 13 -17.85 32.90 68.11
CA VAL A 13 -16.67 33.11 68.96
C VAL A 13 -15.43 33.12 68.07
N ALA A 14 -14.86 34.32 67.96
CA ALA A 14 -13.48 34.62 67.57
C ALA A 14 -12.92 33.94 66.31
N GLY A 15 -13.09 34.63 65.18
CA GLY A 15 -11.99 34.84 64.22
C GLY A 15 -11.31 33.59 63.65
N HIS A 16 -12.00 32.88 62.76
CA HIS A 16 -11.39 32.31 61.56
C HIS A 16 -12.49 32.03 60.54
N VAL A 17 -12.53 32.82 59.47
CA VAL A 17 -13.25 32.46 58.25
C VAL A 17 -12.47 31.30 57.63
N VAL A 18 -12.95 30.07 57.79
CA VAL A 18 -12.49 28.97 56.95
C VAL A 18 -13.06 29.21 55.56
N THR A 19 -12.17 29.71 54.73
CA THR A 19 -12.23 29.91 53.29
C THR A 19 -12.84 28.72 52.55
N ASN A 20 -13.56 29.01 51.46
CA ASN A 20 -13.76 28.18 50.27
C ASN A 20 -13.34 26.70 50.43
N MET A 21 -14.33 25.80 50.46
CA MET A 21 -14.12 24.39 50.10
C MET A 21 -13.81 24.31 48.59
N ALA A 22 -12.66 24.86 48.19
CA ALA A 22 -12.05 24.49 46.93
C ALA A 22 -11.74 23.00 47.06
N LYS A 23 -12.29 22.17 46.15
CA LYS A 23 -11.91 20.76 46.03
C LYS A 23 -10.38 20.70 46.10
N PRO A 24 -9.80 19.86 46.98
CA PRO A 24 -8.34 19.74 47.04
C PRO A 24 -7.84 19.44 45.61
N PRO A 25 -6.72 20.04 45.18
CA PRO A 25 -6.16 19.80 43.85
C PRO A 25 -6.00 18.29 43.72
N THR A 26 -6.82 17.70 42.85
CA THR A 26 -6.87 16.24 42.76
C THR A 26 -5.57 15.81 42.13
N ASP A 27 -4.78 15.00 42.85
CA ASP A 27 -3.51 14.48 42.35
C ASP A 27 -3.75 13.85 40.97
N PRO A 28 -3.10 14.34 39.90
CA PRO A 28 -3.25 13.79 38.55
C PRO A 28 -2.93 12.29 38.47
N ARG A 29 -2.13 11.75 39.39
CA ARG A 29 -1.91 10.30 39.51
C ARG A 29 -3.15 9.60 40.03
N LEU A 30 -3.76 10.11 41.10
CA LEU A 30 -4.98 9.55 41.68
C LEU A 30 -6.16 9.61 40.69
N GLN A 31 -6.31 10.72 39.97
CA GLN A 31 -7.31 10.86 38.90
C GLN A 31 -7.15 9.78 37.83
N ARG A 32 -5.92 9.57 37.35
CA ARG A 32 -5.64 8.50 36.37
C ARG A 32 -5.98 7.11 36.91
N CYS A 33 -5.66 6.82 38.17
CA CYS A 33 -6.02 5.55 38.80
C CYS A 33 -7.54 5.36 38.88
N LEU A 34 -8.29 6.39 39.29
CA LEU A 34 -9.75 6.34 39.39
C LEU A 34 -10.39 6.13 38.01
N THR A 35 -9.99 6.90 37.01
CA THR A 35 -10.49 6.76 35.63
C THR A 35 -10.20 5.36 35.08
N ARG A 36 -9.03 4.80 35.35
CA ARG A 36 -8.68 3.43 34.93
C ARG A 36 -9.56 2.37 35.62
N LEU A 37 -9.82 2.52 36.91
CA LEU A 37 -10.72 1.62 37.65
C LEU A 37 -12.17 1.72 37.17
N GLU A 38 -12.67 2.92 36.92
CA GLU A 38 -14.01 3.16 36.35
C GLU A 38 -14.14 2.47 34.99
N HIS A 39 -13.12 2.59 34.14
CA HIS A 39 -13.08 1.90 32.84
C HIS A 39 -13.09 0.37 32.99
N LEU A 40 -12.22 -0.20 33.84
CA LEU A 40 -12.17 -1.64 34.07
C LEU A 40 -13.49 -2.19 34.62
N PHE A 41 -14.15 -1.47 35.53
CA PHE A 41 -15.44 -1.89 36.08
C PHE A 41 -16.53 -1.87 35.01
N ALA A 42 -16.61 -0.82 34.19
CA ALA A 42 -17.58 -0.74 33.09
C ALA A 42 -17.37 -1.89 32.09
N SER A 43 -16.14 -2.13 31.66
CA SER A 43 -15.79 -3.22 30.74
C SER A 43 -16.05 -4.61 31.37
N TRP A 44 -15.83 -4.76 32.67
CA TRP A 44 -16.15 -5.99 33.42
C TRP A 44 -17.66 -6.26 33.47
N GLU A 45 -18.48 -5.23 33.73
CA GLU A 45 -19.94 -5.33 33.68
C GLU A 45 -20.43 -5.66 32.27
N GLU A 46 -19.88 -5.01 31.24
CA GLU A 46 -20.23 -5.22 29.84
C GLU A 46 -19.98 -6.68 29.40
N CYS A 47 -18.85 -7.26 29.81
CA CYS A 47 -18.54 -8.67 29.54
C CYS A 47 -19.21 -9.66 30.52
N ASN A 48 -20.11 -9.21 31.39
CA ASN A 48 -20.80 -10.00 32.42
C ASN A 48 -19.84 -10.79 33.34
N GLY A 49 -18.73 -10.16 33.70
CA GLY A 49 -17.68 -10.77 34.52
C GLY A 49 -16.94 -11.93 33.85
N LYS A 50 -16.99 -12.02 32.53
CA LYS A 50 -16.27 -13.01 31.74
C LYS A 50 -15.34 -12.29 30.76
N PRO A 51 -14.06 -12.08 31.13
CA PRO A 51 -13.06 -11.42 30.27
C PRO A 51 -12.94 -12.04 28.88
N ASP A 52 -13.24 -13.32 28.70
CA ASP A 52 -13.27 -13.98 27.38
C ASP A 52 -14.31 -13.43 26.42
N ASN A 53 -15.34 -12.76 26.93
CA ASN A 53 -16.36 -12.10 26.11
C ASN A 53 -16.01 -10.64 25.80
N HIS A 54 -14.95 -10.08 26.42
CA HIS A 54 -14.53 -8.70 26.18
C HIS A 54 -14.16 -8.51 24.72
N ARG A 55 -14.87 -7.60 24.04
CA ARG A 55 -14.65 -7.26 22.62
C ARG A 55 -14.57 -8.48 21.71
N LYS A 56 -15.38 -9.50 22.00
CA LYS A 56 -15.38 -10.77 21.25
C LYS A 56 -15.60 -10.57 19.75
N ASP A 57 -16.56 -9.70 19.40
CA ASP A 57 -16.87 -9.38 18.00
C ASP A 57 -15.67 -8.74 17.28
N ASP A 58 -14.92 -7.87 17.97
CA ASP A 58 -13.70 -7.26 17.43
C ASP A 58 -12.60 -8.32 17.24
N THR A 59 -12.43 -9.23 18.21
CA THR A 59 -11.43 -10.30 18.07
C THR A 59 -11.78 -11.28 16.95
N GLU A 60 -13.06 -11.59 16.73
CA GLU A 60 -13.50 -12.47 15.65
C GLU A 60 -13.25 -11.82 14.27
N ALA A 61 -13.53 -10.52 14.14
CA ALA A 61 -13.20 -9.75 12.94
C ALA A 61 -11.68 -9.71 12.66
N LEU A 62 -10.86 -9.49 13.69
CA LEU A 62 -9.39 -9.50 13.57
C LEU A 62 -8.85 -10.89 13.21
N PHE A 63 -9.51 -11.97 13.66
CA PHE A 63 -9.12 -13.34 13.34
C PHE A 63 -9.31 -13.65 11.85
N GLU A 64 -10.42 -13.24 11.24
CA GLU A 64 -10.63 -13.39 9.79
C GLU A 64 -9.55 -12.63 8.99
N ASP A 65 -9.25 -11.40 9.39
CA ASP A 65 -8.17 -10.62 8.77
C ASP A 65 -6.78 -11.26 8.95
N ALA A 66 -6.51 -11.86 10.12
CA ALA A 66 -5.24 -12.53 10.42
C ALA A 66 -5.00 -13.80 9.59
N TYR A 67 -6.04 -14.50 9.12
CA TYR A 67 -5.90 -15.65 8.21
C TYR A 67 -5.91 -15.24 6.73
N ILE A 68 -6.65 -14.18 6.37
CA ILE A 68 -6.79 -13.74 4.97
C ILE A 68 -5.58 -12.92 4.51
N LEU A 69 -5.08 -12.00 5.34
CA LEU A 69 -4.01 -11.07 4.97
C LEU A 69 -2.67 -11.75 4.65
N PRO A 70 -2.18 -12.75 5.41
CA PRO A 70 -0.94 -13.45 5.06
C PRO A 70 -1.03 -14.17 3.71
N THR A 71 -2.18 -14.80 3.45
CA THR A 71 -2.43 -15.51 2.20
C THR A 71 -2.48 -14.54 1.01
N LYS A 72 -3.07 -13.36 1.21
CA LYS A 72 -3.11 -12.28 0.23
C LYS A 72 -1.72 -11.71 -0.04
N ILE A 73 -0.92 -11.43 1.00
CA ILE A 73 0.46 -10.96 0.87
C ILE A 73 1.29 -11.95 0.05
N PHE A 74 1.23 -13.24 0.37
CA PHE A 74 1.97 -14.27 -0.37
C PHE A 74 1.55 -14.34 -1.86
N SER A 75 0.26 -14.17 -2.15
CA SER A 75 -0.22 -14.14 -3.53
C SER A 75 0.29 -12.91 -4.30
N LEU A 76 0.43 -11.76 -3.62
CA LEU A 76 0.96 -10.53 -4.19
C LEU A 76 2.48 -10.63 -4.41
N GLU A 77 3.24 -11.21 -3.47
CA GLU A 77 4.68 -11.47 -3.63
C GLU A 77 4.95 -12.36 -4.85
N ARG A 78 4.14 -13.40 -5.05
CA ARG A 78 4.26 -14.25 -6.24
C ARG A 78 4.00 -13.45 -7.53
N LYS A 79 2.98 -12.58 -7.54
CA LYS A 79 2.67 -11.71 -8.70
C LYS A 79 3.79 -10.71 -8.96
N GLU A 80 4.31 -10.07 -7.92
CA GLU A 80 5.44 -9.15 -8.00
C GLU A 80 6.65 -9.85 -8.66
N GLN A 81 6.98 -11.06 -8.20
CA GLN A 81 8.09 -11.81 -8.78
C GLN A 81 7.84 -12.21 -10.24
N ASP A 82 6.62 -12.59 -10.60
CA ASP A 82 6.25 -12.89 -11.99
C ASP A 82 6.40 -11.67 -12.90
N ILE A 83 5.95 -10.50 -12.45
CA ILE A 83 6.08 -9.24 -13.19
C ILE A 83 7.56 -8.86 -13.35
N LYS A 84 8.37 -8.95 -12.28
CA LYS A 84 9.83 -8.72 -12.36
C LYS A 84 10.49 -9.64 -13.39
N ASN A 85 10.12 -10.91 -13.41
CA ASN A 85 10.67 -11.86 -14.37
C ASN A 85 10.26 -11.51 -15.82
N LYS A 86 9.04 -11.03 -16.03
CA LYS A 86 8.56 -10.58 -17.35
C LYS A 86 9.29 -9.32 -17.80
N LEU A 87 9.42 -8.33 -16.92
CA LEU A 87 10.16 -7.10 -17.20
C LEU A 87 11.61 -7.38 -17.58
N ALA A 88 12.31 -8.23 -16.81
CA ALA A 88 13.71 -8.58 -17.10
C ALA A 88 13.88 -9.24 -18.49
N LYS A 89 12.96 -10.15 -18.86
CA LYS A 89 12.98 -10.76 -20.20
C LYS A 89 12.68 -9.75 -21.30
N LEU A 90 11.77 -8.83 -21.04
CA LEU A 90 11.38 -7.81 -22.01
C LEU A 90 12.50 -6.79 -22.23
N GLU A 91 13.22 -6.43 -21.17
CA GLU A 91 14.43 -5.59 -21.23
C GLU A 91 15.51 -6.25 -22.10
N GLU A 92 15.78 -7.55 -21.91
CA GLU A 92 16.74 -8.29 -22.76
C GLU A 92 16.33 -8.28 -24.24
N VAL A 93 15.04 -8.46 -24.52
CA VAL A 93 14.51 -8.39 -25.90
C VAL A 93 14.64 -6.99 -26.48
N LEU A 94 14.31 -5.95 -25.73
CA LEU A 94 14.42 -4.56 -26.16
C LEU A 94 15.88 -4.14 -26.40
N GLU A 95 16.81 -4.60 -25.57
CA GLU A 95 18.24 -4.41 -25.78
C GLU A 95 18.71 -5.10 -27.06
N SER A 96 18.25 -6.33 -27.31
CA SER A 96 18.56 -7.07 -28.54
C SER A 96 18.02 -6.37 -29.79
N ILE A 97 16.78 -5.89 -29.74
CA ILE A 97 16.17 -5.12 -30.84
C ILE A 97 16.95 -3.83 -31.08
N THR A 98 17.29 -3.11 -30.01
CA THR A 98 18.08 -1.87 -30.10
C THR A 98 19.46 -2.12 -30.71
N ALA A 99 20.13 -3.21 -30.33
CA ALA A 99 21.41 -3.60 -30.93
C ALA A 99 21.26 -3.88 -32.43
N ARG A 100 20.26 -4.68 -32.84
CA ARG A 100 19.97 -4.96 -34.25
C ARG A 100 19.65 -3.69 -35.04
N MET A 101 18.93 -2.75 -34.45
CA MET A 101 18.64 -1.46 -35.08
C MET A 101 19.89 -0.58 -35.22
N ASN A 102 20.81 -0.63 -34.26
CA ASN A 102 22.10 0.08 -34.37
C ASN A 102 23.04 -0.56 -35.39
N GLU A 103 22.91 -1.86 -35.65
CA GLU A 103 23.61 -2.55 -36.74
C GLU A 103 23.04 -2.19 -38.12
N VAL A 104 21.79 -1.70 -38.19
CA VAL A 104 21.22 -1.12 -39.41
C VAL A 104 21.77 0.29 -39.58
N ASP A 105 22.97 0.38 -40.15
CA ASP A 105 23.61 1.63 -40.47
C ASP A 105 23.03 2.21 -41.77
N LEU A 106 22.16 3.21 -41.67
CA LEU A 106 21.61 3.91 -42.84
C LEU A 106 22.69 4.74 -43.58
N ASP A 107 23.84 4.97 -42.95
CA ASP A 107 25.03 5.59 -43.57
C ASP A 107 25.96 4.55 -44.21
N GLU A 108 25.61 3.25 -44.17
CA GLU A 108 26.42 2.20 -44.78
C GLU A 108 26.57 2.47 -46.28
N PRO A 109 27.80 2.39 -46.85
CA PRO A 109 28.08 2.80 -48.22
C PRO A 109 27.12 2.19 -49.22
N GLN A 110 26.63 0.97 -49.00
CA GLN A 110 25.71 0.30 -49.92
C GLN A 110 24.34 0.99 -50.06
N TYR A 111 23.76 1.53 -48.98
CA TYR A 111 22.47 2.24 -49.05
C TYR A 111 22.66 3.63 -49.67
N ASN A 112 23.73 4.33 -49.27
CA ASN A 112 24.08 5.64 -49.81
C ASN A 112 24.48 5.54 -51.30
N ASP A 113 25.20 4.49 -51.69
CA ASP A 113 25.58 4.16 -53.07
C ASP A 113 24.34 3.79 -53.91
N LEU A 114 23.38 3.06 -53.35
CA LEU A 114 22.09 2.77 -54.01
C LEU A 114 21.27 4.05 -54.22
N HIS A 115 21.23 4.93 -53.21
CA HIS A 115 20.56 6.22 -53.29
C HIS A 115 21.23 7.14 -54.34
N GLN A 116 22.56 7.27 -54.31
CA GLN A 116 23.32 8.04 -55.32
C GLN A 116 23.22 7.44 -56.72
N ALA A 117 23.22 6.11 -56.86
CA ALA A 117 23.05 5.43 -58.14
C ALA A 117 21.65 5.69 -58.73
N ARG A 118 20.61 5.75 -57.88
CA ARG A 118 19.26 6.14 -58.28
C ARG A 118 19.21 7.59 -58.76
N GLU A 119 19.82 8.52 -58.02
CA GLU A 119 19.85 9.93 -58.41
C GLU A 119 20.60 10.15 -59.74
N MET A 120 21.78 9.56 -59.91
CA MET A 120 22.53 9.61 -61.17
C MET A 120 21.74 9.03 -62.35
N LYS A 121 20.99 7.95 -62.15
CA LYS A 121 20.18 7.30 -63.20
C LYS A 121 18.93 8.10 -63.58
N LEU A 122 18.36 8.86 -62.64
CA LEU A 122 17.23 9.76 -62.90
C LEU A 122 17.65 10.99 -63.72
N GLU A 123 18.90 11.44 -63.59
CA GLU A 123 19.46 12.54 -64.40
C GLU A 123 19.73 12.12 -65.86
N ASP A 124 20.06 10.85 -66.10
CA ASP A 124 20.33 10.28 -67.42
C ASP A 124 19.03 9.82 -68.12
N LYS A 125 18.48 10.68 -69.01
CA LYS A 125 17.15 10.55 -69.66
C LYS A 125 17.04 9.43 -70.72
N SER A 126 17.56 8.24 -70.44
CA SER A 126 17.54 7.06 -71.31
C SER A 126 16.45 6.07 -70.87
N GLY A 127 15.65 5.52 -71.80
CA GLY A 127 14.60 4.54 -71.48
C GLY A 127 15.11 3.21 -70.88
N LYS A 128 16.42 2.94 -70.87
CA LYS A 128 17.05 1.84 -70.12
C LYS A 128 17.36 2.20 -68.65
N SER A 129 17.24 3.47 -68.27
CA SER A 129 17.46 3.93 -66.90
C SER A 129 16.24 3.66 -66.02
N GLU A 130 15.03 3.66 -66.58
CA GLU A 130 13.77 3.44 -65.86
C GLU A 130 13.69 2.05 -65.20
N GLU A 131 13.97 0.97 -65.94
CA GLU A 131 14.00 -0.41 -65.40
C GLU A 131 15.05 -0.58 -64.28
N VAL A 132 16.18 0.13 -64.38
CA VAL A 132 17.25 0.08 -63.36
C VAL A 132 16.85 0.88 -62.12
N VAL A 133 16.19 2.02 -62.28
CA VAL A 133 15.67 2.83 -61.17
C VAL A 133 14.58 2.06 -60.42
N GLU A 134 13.65 1.41 -61.12
CA GLU A 134 12.63 0.56 -60.51
C GLU A 134 13.26 -0.62 -59.75
N SER A 135 14.29 -1.25 -60.31
CA SER A 135 15.02 -2.32 -59.62
C SER A 135 15.74 -1.84 -58.36
N ILE A 136 16.34 -0.65 -58.39
CA ILE A 136 17.00 -0.05 -57.22
C ILE A 136 15.94 0.31 -56.15
N GLN A 137 14.83 0.94 -56.57
CA GLN A 137 13.72 1.27 -55.69
C GLN A 137 13.16 0.03 -55.00
N ALA A 138 12.92 -1.06 -55.75
CA ALA A 138 12.41 -2.31 -55.18
C ALA A 138 13.34 -2.91 -54.12
N ARG A 139 14.66 -2.75 -54.27
CA ARG A 139 15.64 -3.21 -53.27
C ARG A 139 15.65 -2.33 -52.02
N MET A 140 15.51 -1.01 -52.19
CA MET A 140 15.39 -0.07 -51.07
C MET A 140 14.09 -0.29 -50.29
N ASP A 141 12.96 -0.41 -51.00
CA ASP A 141 11.64 -0.65 -50.40
C ASP A 141 11.64 -1.98 -49.63
N ARG A 142 12.24 -3.03 -50.19
CA ARG A 142 12.36 -4.32 -49.51
C ARG A 142 13.13 -4.20 -48.20
N PHE A 143 14.26 -3.52 -48.18
CA PHE A 143 15.04 -3.32 -46.96
C PHE A 143 14.26 -2.53 -45.89
N LEU A 144 13.59 -1.45 -46.28
CA LEU A 144 12.82 -0.64 -45.35
C LEU A 144 11.59 -1.39 -44.80
N LEU A 145 10.86 -2.10 -45.66
CA LEU A 145 9.61 -2.77 -45.31
C LEU A 145 9.81 -4.13 -44.65
N ASP A 146 10.82 -4.90 -45.06
CA ASP A 146 11.03 -6.27 -44.58
C ASP A 146 12.00 -6.33 -43.40
N ASP A 147 12.97 -5.40 -43.30
CA ASP A 147 14.03 -5.49 -42.29
C ASP A 147 13.89 -4.41 -41.20
N LEU A 148 13.77 -3.13 -41.59
CA LEU A 148 13.83 -2.02 -40.63
C LEU A 148 12.47 -1.71 -39.96
N TYR A 149 11.39 -1.62 -40.73
CA TYR A 149 10.07 -1.27 -40.22
C TYR A 149 9.52 -2.28 -39.19
N PRO A 150 9.67 -3.62 -39.39
CA PRO A 150 9.25 -4.59 -38.39
C PRO A 150 10.00 -4.45 -37.06
N LEU A 151 11.30 -4.11 -37.09
CA LEU A 151 12.09 -3.87 -35.88
C LEU A 151 11.56 -2.68 -35.07
N TYR A 152 11.18 -1.59 -35.74
CA TYR A 152 10.54 -0.46 -35.08
C TYR A 152 9.21 -0.85 -34.43
N GLN A 153 8.37 -1.63 -35.14
CA GLN A 153 7.11 -2.11 -34.58
C GLN A 153 7.30 -3.02 -33.37
N GLU A 154 8.24 -3.98 -33.44
CA GLU A 154 8.57 -4.88 -32.32
C GLU A 154 9.09 -4.10 -31.11
N ARG A 155 9.94 -3.09 -31.35
CA ARG A 155 10.45 -2.21 -30.30
C ARG A 155 9.33 -1.41 -29.63
N ASP A 156 8.47 -0.78 -30.43
CA ASP A 156 7.41 0.08 -29.92
C ASP A 156 6.39 -0.75 -29.12
N ALA A 157 6.01 -1.92 -29.64
CA ALA A 157 5.16 -2.87 -28.90
C ALA A 157 5.83 -3.36 -27.60
N GLY A 158 7.15 -3.57 -27.62
CA GLY A 158 7.91 -3.93 -26.43
C GLY A 158 7.95 -2.82 -25.38
N PHE A 159 8.07 -1.55 -25.79
CA PHE A 159 8.01 -0.41 -24.87
C PHE A 159 6.62 -0.24 -24.25
N GLU A 160 5.55 -0.38 -25.05
CA GLU A 160 4.17 -0.33 -24.55
C GLU A 160 3.91 -1.42 -23.50
N GLU A 161 4.38 -2.65 -23.75
CA GLU A 161 4.25 -3.74 -22.79
C GLU A 161 5.12 -3.53 -21.55
N HIS A 162 6.31 -2.93 -21.68
CA HIS A 162 7.19 -2.59 -20.55
C HIS A 162 6.54 -1.54 -19.64
N GLU A 163 5.96 -0.50 -20.23
CA GLU A 163 5.21 0.53 -19.50
C GLU A 163 4.02 -0.10 -18.77
N ARG A 164 3.22 -0.91 -19.47
CA ARG A 164 2.07 -1.61 -18.88
C ARG A 164 2.47 -2.50 -17.70
N LEU A 165 3.52 -3.29 -17.84
CA LEU A 165 4.01 -4.17 -16.77
C LEU A 165 4.62 -3.36 -15.62
N SER A 166 5.25 -2.22 -15.91
CA SER A 166 5.79 -1.32 -14.88
C SER A 166 4.68 -0.67 -14.05
N GLU A 167 3.59 -0.24 -14.68
CA GLU A 167 2.40 0.24 -13.97
C GLU A 167 1.76 -0.85 -13.12
N GLU A 168 1.64 -2.08 -13.67
CA GLU A 168 1.13 -3.24 -12.94
C GLU A 168 2.02 -3.56 -11.72
N HIS A 169 3.35 -3.48 -11.86
CA HIS A 169 4.30 -3.67 -10.78
C HIS A 169 4.10 -2.65 -9.66
N LEU A 170 3.97 -1.36 -10.00
CA LEU A 170 3.71 -0.30 -9.03
C LEU A 170 2.38 -0.49 -8.30
N SER A 171 1.34 -0.92 -9.04
CA SER A 171 0.04 -1.23 -8.47
C SER A 171 0.13 -2.37 -7.43
N VAL A 172 0.82 -3.47 -7.77
CA VAL A 172 1.04 -4.59 -6.85
C VAL A 172 1.80 -4.16 -5.61
N LEU A 173 2.85 -3.35 -5.74
CA LEU A 173 3.62 -2.82 -4.60
C LEU A 173 2.75 -1.96 -3.68
N ALA A 174 1.88 -1.12 -4.25
CA ALA A 174 0.95 -0.30 -3.48
C ALA A 174 -0.06 -1.17 -2.71
N GLU A 175 -0.60 -2.22 -3.34
CA GLU A 175 -1.49 -3.17 -2.66
C GLU A 175 -0.79 -3.94 -1.54
N MET A 176 0.46 -4.36 -1.75
CA MET A 176 1.27 -5.02 -0.72
C MET A 176 1.50 -4.10 0.48
N ALA A 177 1.86 -2.84 0.23
CA ALA A 177 2.06 -1.85 1.30
C ALA A 177 0.77 -1.64 2.12
N LYS A 178 -0.37 -1.47 1.44
CA LYS A 178 -1.68 -1.33 2.10
C LYS A 178 -2.06 -2.58 2.89
N SER A 179 -1.82 -3.76 2.33
CA SER A 179 -2.11 -5.03 3.00
C SER A 179 -1.26 -5.21 4.26
N LYS A 180 0.02 -4.81 4.20
CA LYS A 180 0.93 -4.83 5.34
C LYS A 180 0.48 -3.86 6.43
N GLU A 181 0.17 -2.61 6.07
CA GLU A 181 -0.32 -1.61 7.02
C GLU A 181 -1.60 -2.09 7.73
N THR A 182 -2.52 -2.71 6.99
CA THR A 182 -3.75 -3.27 7.55
C THR A 182 -3.44 -4.40 8.52
N SER A 183 -2.50 -5.29 8.17
CA SER A 183 -2.05 -6.39 9.03
C SER A 183 -1.39 -5.88 10.32
N ASP A 184 -0.54 -4.86 10.21
CA ASP A 184 0.18 -4.29 11.35
C ASP A 184 -0.81 -3.62 12.32
N LYS A 185 -1.80 -2.87 11.80
CA LYS A 185 -2.89 -2.28 12.60
C LYS A 185 -3.75 -3.34 13.28
N ALA A 186 -4.12 -4.39 12.56
CA ALA A 186 -4.90 -5.49 13.12
C ALA A 186 -4.14 -6.19 14.26
N MET A 187 -2.82 -6.37 14.10
CA MET A 187 -1.96 -6.94 15.15
C MET A 187 -1.86 -6.01 16.38
N GLU A 188 -1.73 -4.70 16.17
CA GLU A 188 -1.71 -3.70 17.25
C GLU A 188 -3.03 -3.72 18.05
N THR A 189 -4.18 -3.64 17.37
CA THR A 189 -5.49 -3.71 18.04
C THR A 189 -5.70 -5.05 18.76
N ASN A 190 -5.25 -6.17 18.19
CA ASN A 190 -5.35 -7.46 18.87
C ASN A 190 -4.52 -7.49 20.16
N MET A 191 -3.32 -6.90 20.14
CA MET A 191 -2.48 -6.79 21.33
C MET A 191 -3.14 -5.93 22.42
N GLU A 192 -3.74 -4.79 22.05
CA GLU A 192 -4.50 -3.93 22.98
C GLU A 192 -5.67 -4.70 23.63
N ILE A 193 -6.45 -5.44 22.84
CA ILE A 193 -7.56 -6.23 23.38
C ILE A 193 -7.07 -7.33 24.33
N LEU A 194 -5.94 -7.99 24.00
CA LEU A 194 -5.34 -9.00 24.88
C LEU A 194 -4.84 -8.39 26.20
N GLU A 195 -4.25 -7.20 26.16
CA GLU A 195 -3.84 -6.46 27.36
C GLU A 195 -5.04 -6.10 28.23
N GLU A 196 -6.10 -5.53 27.64
CA GLU A 196 -7.34 -5.21 28.36
C GLU A 196 -7.99 -6.46 28.97
N ARG A 197 -8.02 -7.58 28.24
CA ARG A 197 -8.50 -8.87 28.78
C ARG A 197 -7.69 -9.32 29.99
N HIS A 198 -6.37 -9.19 29.95
CA HIS A 198 -5.52 -9.53 31.08
C HIS A 198 -5.79 -8.64 32.29
N GLU A 199 -5.99 -7.34 32.08
CA GLU A 199 -6.37 -6.41 33.15
C GLU A 199 -7.72 -6.75 33.76
N LEU A 200 -8.70 -7.13 32.94
CA LEU A 200 -10.02 -7.57 33.39
C LEU A 200 -9.95 -8.88 34.17
N GLU A 201 -9.16 -9.86 33.74
CA GLU A 201 -8.91 -11.08 34.50
C GLU A 201 -8.34 -10.79 35.88
N TRP A 202 -7.36 -9.90 35.96
CA TRP A 202 -6.76 -9.51 37.23
C TRP A 202 -7.75 -8.75 38.11
N PHE A 203 -8.54 -7.84 37.52
CA PHE A 203 -9.57 -7.07 38.20
C PHE A 203 -10.67 -7.97 38.77
N GLY A 204 -11.16 -8.93 37.99
CA GLY A 204 -12.13 -9.92 38.44
C GLY A 204 -11.67 -10.71 39.65
N ARG A 205 -10.42 -11.19 39.63
CA ARG A 205 -9.82 -11.87 40.79
C ARG A 205 -9.84 -10.99 42.03
N ILE A 206 -9.61 -9.69 41.91
CA ILE A 206 -9.67 -8.77 43.06
C ILE A 206 -11.09 -8.65 43.60
N LEU A 207 -12.09 -8.52 42.72
CA LEU A 207 -13.49 -8.46 43.13
C LEU A 207 -13.90 -9.72 43.89
N ASP A 208 -13.50 -10.90 43.42
CA ASP A 208 -13.74 -12.19 44.09
C ASP A 208 -13.12 -12.26 45.50
N HIS A 209 -12.06 -11.50 45.77
CA HIS A 209 -11.45 -11.43 47.12
C HIS A 209 -12.13 -10.40 48.04
N ILE A 210 -12.91 -9.47 47.48
CA ILE A 210 -13.58 -8.38 48.22
C ILE A 210 -15.03 -8.75 48.55
N GLU A 211 -15.73 -9.49 47.70
CA GLU A 211 -17.04 -10.08 48.01
C GLU A 211 -16.86 -11.50 48.57
N PRO A 212 -17.00 -11.73 49.90
CA PRO A 212 -17.09 -13.09 50.40
C PRO A 212 -18.43 -13.69 49.95
N SER A 213 -18.33 -14.84 49.27
CA SER A 213 -19.43 -15.75 48.88
C SER A 213 -20.46 -15.99 49.98
#